data_AF-A0A6A6KSZ0-F1
#
_entry.id   AF-A0A6A6KSZ0-F1
#
_cell.length_a   1.000
_cell.length_b   1.000
_cell.length_c   1.000
_cell.angle_alpha   90.00
_cell.angle_beta   90.00
_cell.angle_gamma   90.00
#
_symmetry.space_group_name_H-M   'P 1'
#
loop_
_entity.id
_entity.type
_entity.pdbx_description
1 polymer ?
#
loop_
_entity_poly.entity_id
_entity_poly.type
_entity_poly.pdbx_seq_one_letter_code
_entity_poly.pdbx_strand_id
1 'polypeptide(L)'
;MVTTAKGVEMQSQVWWKELASMVTEAEHRQEARLQEMLAGQEAKFQGIMDELKSLIAGLNCQDVETAERRHWDEQVPIANNNASGNSWNSFAKLEFPHFGGEGLEGWLLRAEYFFEVGRIEYEKRVKVVALHLEG
;
A
#
# COMPACT_ATOMS: atom_id res chain seq x y z
N MET A 1 -33.41 -69.19 20.79
CA MET A 1 -32.46 -68.10 21.16
C MET A 1 -31.93 -67.34 19.92
N VAL A 2 -32.78 -67.01 18.93
CA VAL A 2 -32.31 -66.37 17.66
C VAL A 2 -32.73 -64.89 17.55
N THR A 3 -33.65 -64.43 18.40
CA THR A 3 -34.19 -63.06 18.36
C THR A 3 -33.23 -62.01 18.92
N THR A 4 -32.32 -62.38 19.81
CA THR A 4 -31.41 -61.44 20.49
C THR A 4 -30.25 -60.96 19.60
N ALA A 5 -29.76 -61.82 18.70
CA ALA A 5 -28.64 -61.46 17.81
C ALA A 5 -29.03 -60.39 16.77
N LYS A 6 -30.23 -60.51 16.18
CA LYS A 6 -30.77 -59.54 15.21
C LYS A 6 -30.97 -58.12 15.78
N GLY A 7 -31.31 -58.01 17.06
CA GLY A 7 -31.53 -56.72 17.72
C GLY A 7 -30.22 -55.95 17.96
N VAL A 8 -29.15 -56.65 18.32
CA VAL A 8 -27.81 -56.06 18.51
C VAL A 8 -27.22 -55.59 17.18
N GLU A 9 -27.45 -56.34 16.11
CA GLU A 9 -26.97 -56.01 14.76
C GLU A 9 -27.69 -54.78 14.17
N MET A 10 -29.00 -54.64 14.41
CA MET A 10 -29.74 -53.43 14.06
C MET A 10 -29.27 -52.19 14.81
N GLN A 11 -28.99 -52.31 16.12
CA GLN A 11 -28.46 -51.21 16.93
C GLN A 11 -27.08 -50.75 16.45
N SER A 12 -26.19 -51.70 16.13
CA SER A 12 -24.86 -51.42 15.56
C SER A 12 -24.98 -50.65 14.23
N GLN A 13 -25.87 -51.07 13.33
CA GLN A 13 -26.11 -50.36 12.06
C GLN A 13 -26.60 -48.93 12.23
N VAL A 14 -27.47 -48.67 13.20
CA VAL A 14 -27.95 -47.32 13.51
C VAL A 14 -26.78 -46.45 13.96
N TRP A 15 -25.95 -46.96 14.86
CA TRP A 15 -24.79 -46.24 15.36
C TRP A 15 -23.76 -45.92 14.27
N TRP A 16 -23.50 -46.84 13.33
CA TRP A 16 -22.62 -46.58 12.19
C TRP A 16 -23.17 -45.51 11.24
N LYS A 17 -24.49 -45.48 11.04
CA LYS A 17 -25.14 -44.43 10.24
C LYS A 17 -25.03 -43.07 10.91
N GLU A 18 -25.22 -43.02 12.23
CA GLU A 18 -25.06 -41.81 13.02
C GLU A 18 -23.62 -41.28 12.91
N LEU A 19 -22.63 -42.17 13.07
CA LEU A 19 -21.22 -41.81 12.91
C LEU A 19 -20.89 -41.31 11.51
N ALA A 20 -21.35 -42.00 10.47
CA ALA A 20 -21.15 -41.57 9.09
C ALA A 20 -21.78 -40.18 8.84
N SER A 21 -22.96 -39.93 9.40
CA SER A 21 -23.62 -38.63 9.33
C SER A 21 -22.81 -37.54 10.05
N MET A 22 -22.31 -37.82 11.26
CA MET A 22 -21.50 -36.88 12.02
C MET A 22 -20.18 -36.53 11.32
N VAL A 23 -19.52 -37.53 10.72
CA VAL A 23 -18.28 -37.31 9.94
C VAL A 23 -18.55 -36.42 8.73
N THR A 24 -19.60 -36.74 7.97
CA THR A 24 -20.00 -35.93 6.82
C THR A 24 -20.33 -34.50 7.24
N GLU A 25 -21.06 -34.32 8.34
CA GLU A 25 -21.40 -32.99 8.86
C GLU A 25 -20.16 -32.22 9.35
N ALA A 26 -19.20 -32.91 9.98
CA ALA A 26 -17.95 -32.32 10.43
C ALA A 26 -17.08 -31.86 9.25
N GLU A 27 -17.02 -32.64 8.17
CA GLU A 27 -16.32 -32.28 6.93
C GLU A 27 -16.94 -31.04 6.29
N HIS A 28 -18.26 -31.00 6.12
CA HIS A 28 -18.95 -29.82 5.59
C HIS A 28 -18.72 -28.59 6.48
N ARG A 29 -18.68 -28.76 7.81
CA ARG A 29 -18.39 -27.65 8.74
C ARG A 29 -16.95 -27.14 8.58
N GLN A 30 -15.99 -28.02 8.33
CA GLN A 30 -14.61 -27.61 8.07
C GLN A 30 -14.51 -26.86 6.75
N GLU A 31 -15.11 -27.38 5.69
CA GLU A 31 -15.13 -26.73 4.37
C GLU A 31 -15.77 -25.34 4.43
N ALA A 32 -16.91 -25.21 5.13
CA ALA A 32 -17.56 -23.92 5.34
C ALA A 32 -16.65 -22.91 6.06
N ARG A 33 -15.92 -23.34 7.10
CA ARG A 33 -14.96 -22.47 7.81
C ARG A 33 -13.81 -22.03 6.93
N LEU A 34 -13.32 -22.90 6.05
CA LEU A 34 -12.26 -22.56 5.10
C LEU A 34 -12.76 -21.54 4.06
N GLN A 35 -13.97 -21.73 3.54
CA GLN A 35 -14.58 -20.77 2.62
C GLN A 35 -14.85 -19.42 3.29
N GLU A 36 -15.36 -19.40 4.51
CA GLU A 36 -15.60 -18.18 5.27
C GLU A 36 -14.29 -17.41 5.53
N MET A 37 -13.22 -18.12 5.89
CA MET A 37 -11.89 -17.51 6.06
C MET A 37 -11.38 -16.89 4.76
N LEU A 38 -11.52 -17.59 3.62
CA LEU A 38 -11.12 -17.07 2.31
C LEU A 38 -11.96 -15.85 1.91
N ALA A 39 -13.28 -15.94 2.03
CA ALA A 39 -14.19 -14.83 1.75
C ALA A 39 -13.92 -13.63 2.67
N GLY A 40 -13.59 -13.88 3.94
CA GLY A 40 -13.23 -12.84 4.90
C GLY A 40 -11.90 -12.17 4.57
N GLN A 41 -10.93 -12.88 3.99
CA GLN A 41 -9.71 -12.25 3.48
C GLN A 41 -9.98 -11.43 2.22
N GLU A 42 -10.75 -11.97 1.28
CA GLU A 42 -11.12 -11.28 0.05
C GLU A 42 -11.86 -9.97 0.35
N ALA A 43 -12.83 -10.00 1.29
CA ALA A 43 -13.57 -8.82 1.72
C ALA A 43 -12.66 -7.74 2.33
N LYS A 44 -11.61 -8.13 3.07
CA LYS A 44 -10.62 -7.18 3.60
C LYS A 44 -9.81 -6.52 2.48
N PHE A 45 -9.34 -7.30 1.51
CA PHE A 45 -8.63 -6.75 0.35
C PHE A 45 -9.52 -5.81 -0.46
N GLN A 46 -10.78 -6.18 -0.67
CA GLN A 46 -11.75 -5.34 -1.35
C GLN A 46 -11.98 -4.02 -0.61
N GLY A 47 -12.13 -4.07 0.72
CA GLY A 47 -12.26 -2.86 1.55
C GLY A 47 -11.05 -1.93 1.42
N ILE A 48 -9.83 -2.48 1.53
CA ILE A 48 -8.59 -1.70 1.33
C ILE A 48 -8.56 -1.08 -0.08
N MET A 49 -8.95 -1.85 -1.09
CA MET A 49 -8.96 -1.37 -2.48
C MET A 49 -9.96 -0.23 -2.68
N ASP A 50 -11.13 -0.30 -2.06
CA ASP A 50 -12.15 0.72 -2.18
C ASP A 50 -11.75 2.02 -1.46
N GLU A 51 -11.08 1.90 -0.30
CA GLU A 51 -10.45 3.05 0.36
C GLU A 51 -9.37 3.70 -0.52
N LEU A 52 -8.49 2.89 -1.13
CA LEU A 52 -7.46 3.41 -2.05
C LEU A 52 -8.09 4.14 -3.25
N LYS A 53 -9.14 3.58 -3.86
CA LYS A 53 -9.87 4.23 -4.96
C LYS A 53 -10.50 5.55 -4.51
N SER A 54 -11.07 5.59 -3.31
CA SER A 54 -11.67 6.81 -2.74
C SER A 54 -10.63 7.91 -2.54
N LEU A 55 -9.46 7.58 -1.98
CA LEU A 55 -8.35 8.52 -1.79
C LEU A 55 -7.86 9.11 -3.13
N ILE A 56 -7.68 8.26 -4.15
CA ILE A 56 -7.27 8.70 -5.49
C ILE A 56 -8.32 9.63 -6.12
N ALA A 57 -9.61 9.27 -6.00
CA ALA A 57 -10.69 10.10 -6.51
C ALA A 57 -10.74 11.46 -5.80
N GLY A 58 -10.57 11.49 -4.47
CA GLY A 58 -10.53 12.72 -3.68
C GLY A 58 -9.36 13.63 -4.05
N LEU A 59 -8.18 13.06 -4.31
CA LEU A 59 -7.01 13.80 -4.79
C LEU A 59 -7.24 14.40 -6.20
N ASN A 60 -7.84 13.64 -7.13
CA ASN A 60 -8.16 14.14 -8.46
C ASN A 60 -9.15 15.33 -8.44
N CYS A 61 -10.05 15.40 -7.47
CA CYS A 61 -10.98 16.53 -7.33
C CYS A 61 -10.29 17.81 -6.81
N GLN A 62 -9.28 17.70 -5.94
CA GLN A 62 -8.53 18.88 -5.46
C GLN A 62 -7.69 19.54 -6.56
N ASP A 63 -7.23 18.76 -7.54
CA ASP A 63 -6.43 19.27 -8.67
C ASP A 63 -7.26 20.15 -9.62
N VAL A 64 -8.58 19.89 -9.73
CA VAL A 64 -9.48 20.68 -10.60
C VAL A 64 -9.85 22.05 -9.99
N GLU A 65 -10.06 22.12 -8.68
CA GLU A 65 -10.42 23.38 -8.00
C GLU A 65 -9.24 24.36 -7.86
N THR A 66 -8.01 23.83 -7.81
CA THR A 66 -6.78 24.66 -7.73
C THR A 66 -6.27 25.14 -9.09
N ALA A 67 -6.75 24.55 -10.19
CA ALA A 67 -6.46 24.99 -11.56
C ALA A 67 -7.28 26.24 -11.95
N GLU A 68 -8.54 26.36 -11.50
CA GLU A 68 -9.40 27.51 -11.86
C GLU A 68 -9.03 28.83 -11.15
N ARG A 69 -8.37 28.76 -9.99
CA ARG A 69 -8.01 29.95 -9.20
C ARG A 69 -6.75 30.69 -9.68
N ARG A 70 -5.93 30.10 -10.54
CA ARG A 70 -4.64 30.68 -11.00
C ARG A 70 -4.72 31.51 -12.28
N HIS A 71 -5.91 31.73 -12.82
CA HIS A 71 -6.07 32.42 -14.12
C HIS A 71 -6.06 33.96 -14.03
N TRP A 72 -6.19 34.59 -12.85
CA TRP A 72 -6.48 36.04 -12.77
C TRP A 72 -5.47 36.96 -12.09
N ASP A 73 -4.43 36.45 -11.45
CA ASP A 73 -3.41 37.31 -10.84
C ASP A 73 -2.03 36.89 -11.36
N GLU A 74 -1.55 37.54 -12.41
CA GLU A 74 -0.14 37.95 -12.61
C GLU A 74 0.10 38.42 -14.06
N GLN A 75 -0.30 39.67 -14.33
CA GLN A 75 0.25 40.47 -15.43
C GLN A 75 0.85 41.75 -14.86
N VAL A 76 2.13 41.73 -14.45
CA VAL A 76 3.12 42.82 -14.69
C VAL A 76 4.55 42.23 -14.63
N PRO A 77 5.46 42.55 -15.57
CA PRO A 77 6.74 41.85 -15.74
C PRO A 77 7.95 42.64 -15.19
N ILE A 78 8.85 42.01 -14.43
CA ILE A 78 10.23 42.50 -14.26
C ILE A 78 11.24 41.33 -14.25
N ALA A 79 11.97 41.26 -15.37
CA ALA A 79 13.39 40.95 -15.55
C ALA A 79 14.04 39.72 -14.86
N ASN A 80 14.44 38.79 -15.75
CA ASN A 80 15.76 38.14 -15.81
C ASN A 80 16.10 37.06 -14.76
N ASN A 81 15.95 35.79 -15.14
CA ASN A 81 17.13 34.92 -15.35
C ASN A 81 16.76 33.60 -16.04
N ASN A 82 17.65 33.23 -16.93
CA ASN A 82 17.77 32.02 -17.72
C ASN A 82 18.00 30.75 -16.88
N ALA A 83 16.97 29.96 -16.64
CA ALA A 83 17.13 28.51 -16.46
C ALA A 83 15.83 27.78 -16.81
N SER A 84 15.90 27.08 -17.93
CA SER A 84 15.01 26.00 -18.38
C SER A 84 14.17 25.33 -17.28
N GLY A 85 12.87 25.60 -17.30
CA GLY A 85 11.81 24.60 -17.39
C GLY A 85 11.84 23.38 -16.47
N ASN A 86 11.92 23.56 -15.15
CA ASN A 86 11.58 22.49 -14.19
C ASN A 86 10.54 23.02 -13.21
N SER A 87 9.26 22.84 -13.55
CA SER A 87 8.11 23.08 -12.68
C SER A 87 8.16 22.13 -11.48
N TRP A 88 8.93 22.51 -10.45
CA TRP A 88 9.03 21.83 -9.16
C TRP A 88 7.89 22.24 -8.22
N ASN A 89 6.71 22.50 -8.78
CA ASN A 89 5.55 22.87 -8.01
C ASN A 89 4.89 21.61 -7.43
N SER A 90 4.82 21.59 -6.10
CA SER A 90 3.73 21.09 -5.25
C SER A 90 3.73 19.69 -4.62
N PHE A 91 4.74 18.83 -4.76
CA PHE A 91 4.82 17.61 -3.94
C PHE A 91 6.18 17.48 -3.25
N ALA A 92 6.26 17.99 -2.02
CA ALA A 92 7.41 18.00 -1.12
C ALA A 92 8.66 18.68 -1.68
N LYS A 93 8.95 19.89 -1.18
CA LYS A 93 10.27 20.53 -1.33
C LYS A 93 11.31 19.62 -0.69
N LEU A 94 11.99 18.80 -1.50
CA LEU A 94 13.03 17.91 -1.02
C LEU A 94 14.21 18.77 -0.58
N GLU A 95 14.58 18.71 0.69
CA GLU A 95 15.76 19.38 1.23
C GLU A 95 16.97 18.45 1.16
N PHE A 96 18.16 19.03 0.97
CA PHE A 96 19.38 18.25 0.95
C PHE A 96 19.63 17.67 2.36
N PRO A 97 19.98 16.37 2.49
CA PRO A 97 20.10 15.74 3.81
C PRO A 97 21.30 16.30 4.59
N HIS A 98 21.07 16.68 5.85
CA HIS A 98 22.14 17.08 6.77
C HIS A 98 22.96 15.86 7.24
N PHE A 99 24.27 16.02 7.35
CA PHE A 99 25.19 14.98 7.84
C PHE A 99 25.65 15.28 9.28
N GLY A 100 25.12 14.51 10.24
CA GLY A 100 25.44 14.68 11.66
C GLY A 100 26.67 13.91 12.16
N GLY A 101 27.51 13.35 11.28
CA GLY A 101 28.73 12.62 11.65
C GLY A 101 28.58 11.11 11.87
N GLU A 102 27.35 10.60 12.00
CA GLU A 102 27.05 9.16 12.10
C GLU A 102 26.17 8.67 10.94
N GLY A 103 26.21 7.37 10.64
CA GLY A 103 25.30 6.76 9.65
C GLY A 103 25.55 7.18 8.20
N LEU A 104 26.81 7.18 7.78
CA LEU A 104 27.26 7.59 6.42
C LEU A 104 26.46 6.93 5.29
N GLU A 105 26.25 5.60 5.36
CA GLU A 105 25.54 4.85 4.32
C GLU A 105 24.11 5.35 4.11
N GLY A 106 23.38 5.57 5.22
CA GLY A 106 22.02 6.08 5.17
C GLY A 106 21.96 7.53 4.68
N TRP A 107 22.98 8.33 4.96
CA TRP A 107 23.08 9.69 4.44
C TRP A 107 23.37 9.70 2.93
N LEU A 108 24.30 8.87 2.46
CA LEU A 108 24.59 8.72 1.03
C LEU A 108 23.36 8.30 0.23
N LEU A 109 22.58 7.34 0.75
CA LEU A 109 21.34 6.89 0.11
C LEU A 109 20.33 8.04 -0.06
N ARG A 110 20.16 8.88 0.97
CA ARG A 110 19.28 10.06 0.90
C ARG A 110 19.82 11.13 -0.05
N ALA A 111 21.14 11.32 -0.09
CA ALA A 111 21.77 12.27 -1.01
C ALA A 111 21.64 11.82 -2.48
N GLU A 112 21.78 10.51 -2.73
CA GLU A 112 21.60 9.92 -4.05
C GLU A 112 20.15 10.08 -4.54
N TYR A 113 19.18 9.78 -3.67
CA TYR A 113 17.76 10.02 -3.94
C TYR A 113 17.48 11.50 -4.26
N PHE A 114 18.09 12.44 -3.52
CA PHE A 114 17.98 13.86 -3.81
C PHE A 114 18.47 14.22 -5.22
N PHE A 115 19.60 13.66 -5.66
CA PHE A 115 20.13 13.90 -7.00
C PHE A 115 19.28 13.27 -8.10
N GLU A 116 18.75 12.07 -7.88
CA GLU A 116 17.90 11.37 -8.82
C GLU A 116 16.59 12.12 -9.04
N VAL A 117 15.90 12.45 -7.95
CA VAL A 117 14.63 13.19 -7.99
C VAL A 117 14.83 14.61 -8.52
N GLY A 118 15.90 15.29 -8.08
CA GLY A 118 16.25 16.63 -8.55
C GLY A 118 16.86 16.69 -9.95
N ARG A 119 17.05 15.53 -10.61
CA ARG A 119 17.71 15.42 -11.92
C ARG A 119 19.03 16.19 -11.99
N ILE A 120 19.82 16.11 -10.93
CA ILE A 120 21.10 16.80 -10.82
C ILE A 120 22.16 15.99 -11.60
N GLU A 121 22.74 16.63 -12.60
CA GLU A 121 23.86 16.11 -13.39
C GLU A 121 25.02 15.66 -12.49
N TYR A 122 25.67 14.57 -12.85
CA TYR A 122 26.70 13.92 -12.05
C TYR A 122 27.84 14.89 -11.67
N GLU A 123 28.24 15.73 -12.62
CA GLU A 123 29.31 16.73 -12.50
C GLU A 123 28.98 17.84 -11.49
N LYS A 124 27.70 18.05 -11.18
CA LYS A 124 27.22 19.09 -10.26
C LYS A 124 27.03 18.56 -8.83
N ARG A 125 26.93 17.24 -8.64
CA ARG A 125 26.61 16.61 -7.34
C ARG A 125 27.61 16.95 -6.24
N VAL A 126 28.90 16.91 -6.56
CA VAL A 126 29.98 17.24 -5.60
C VAL A 126 29.87 18.68 -5.10
N LYS A 127 29.54 19.63 -5.99
CA LYS A 127 29.34 21.04 -5.62
C LYS A 127 28.15 21.20 -4.69
N VAL A 128 27.06 20.49 -4.96
CA VAL A 128 25.86 20.51 -4.09
C VAL A 128 26.20 19.96 -2.71
N VAL A 129 26.89 18.82 -2.62
CA VAL A 129 27.33 18.26 -1.33
C VAL A 129 28.21 19.24 -0.57
N ALA A 130 29.22 19.83 -1.23
CA ALA A 130 30.14 20.76 -0.59
C ALA A 130 29.47 22.01 -0.01
N LEU A 131 28.34 22.46 -0.59
CA LEU A 131 27.57 23.59 -0.06
C LEU A 131 26.81 23.26 1.23
N HIS A 132 26.50 21.98 1.47
CA HIS A 132 25.65 21.54 2.58
C HIS A 132 26.41 20.78 3.67
N LEU A 133 27.69 20.49 3.45
CA LEU A 133 28.57 20.02 4.51
C LEU A 133 28.96 21.23 5.38
N GLU A 134 28.51 21.22 6.63
CA GLU A 134 29.00 22.15 7.64
C GLU A 134 30.45 21.78 8.00
N GLY A 135 31.32 22.79 8.07
CA GLY A 135 32.75 22.66 8.35
C GLY A 135 33.09 22.92 9.80
#